data_AF-S9V3X3-F1
#
_entry.id   AF-S9V3X3-F1
#
_cell.length_a   1.000
_cell.length_b   1.000
_cell.length_c   1.000
_cell.angle_alpha   90.00
_cell.angle_beta   90.00
_cell.angle_gamma   90.00
#
_symmetry.space_group_name_H-M   'P 1'
#
loop_
_entity.id
_entity.type
_entity.pdbx_description
1 polymer ?
#
loop_
_entity_poly.entity_id
_entity_poly.type
_entity_poly.pdbx_seq_one_letter_code
_entity_poly.pdbx_strand_id
1 'polypeptide(L)'
;MSCDIIVASEKAIFGQPEIKIGTIPGMGGTQRLTHAIGKAKAMEWVLTGDQYTAEEAERAGLVSRVVKHEDLMPTALKIAESIAKNSQVTVKLAKRAVNASQETTLTTGMKYERDIFAMTFATADRKEGMTAFVEKRPPNFKDA
;
A
#
# COMPACT_ATOMS: atom_id res chain seq x y z
N MET A 1 8.70 3.95 4.03
CA MET A 1 7.32 3.89 3.50
C MET A 1 7.33 3.72 2.00
N SER A 2 8.03 2.69 1.51
CA SER A 2 8.18 2.44 0.07
C SER A 2 7.47 1.15 -0.36
N CYS A 3 6.92 0.41 0.60
CA CYS A 3 6.07 -0.74 0.39
C CYS A 3 4.61 -0.31 0.28
N ASP A 4 3.81 -1.06 -0.47
CA ASP A 4 2.38 -0.75 -0.66
C ASP A 4 1.51 -1.14 0.56
N ILE A 5 1.93 -2.17 1.30
CA ILE A 5 1.23 -2.69 2.48
C ILE A 5 2.26 -2.93 3.58
N ILE A 6 1.95 -2.51 4.80
CA ILE A 6 2.79 -2.74 5.98
C ILE A 6 1.99 -3.58 6.99
N VAL A 7 2.50 -4.77 7.29
CA VAL A 7 2.07 -5.60 8.42
C VAL A 7 3.18 -5.52 9.46
N ALA A 8 2.84 -5.22 10.71
CA ALA A 8 3.80 -5.09 11.79
C ALA A 8 3.57 -6.15 12.87
N SER A 9 4.66 -6.65 13.44
CA SER A 9 4.60 -7.37 14.71
C SER A 9 4.32 -6.36 15.83
N GLU A 10 3.57 -6.75 16.86
CA GLU A 10 3.34 -5.95 18.09
C GLU A 10 4.64 -5.47 18.75
N LYS A 11 5.74 -6.23 18.57
CA LYS A 11 7.09 -5.85 19.04
C LYS A 11 7.81 -4.81 18.17
N ALA A 12 7.25 -4.41 17.03
CA ALA A 12 7.95 -3.52 16.10
C ALA A 12 7.99 -2.08 16.63
N ILE A 13 9.13 -1.43 16.41
CA ILE A 13 9.36 -0.03 16.75
C ILE A 13 9.72 0.72 15.47
N PHE A 14 9.11 1.88 15.29
CA PHE A 14 9.30 2.76 14.15
C PHE A 14 9.88 4.10 14.61
N GLY A 15 10.44 4.88 13.69
CA GLY A 15 11.03 6.19 13.99
C GLY A 15 11.63 6.88 12.76
N GLN A 16 11.78 8.20 12.86
CA GLN A 16 12.53 9.05 11.91
C GLN A 16 13.52 9.92 12.73
N PRO A 17 14.61 9.33 13.26
CA PRO A 17 15.46 9.98 14.25
C PRO A 17 16.49 10.97 13.63
N GLU A 18 16.43 11.24 12.33
CA GLU A 18 17.39 12.08 11.60
C GLU A 18 17.60 13.47 12.24
N ILE A 19 16.57 14.03 12.87
CA ILE A 19 16.66 15.32 13.57
C ILE A 19 17.67 15.27 14.73
N LYS A 20 17.82 14.12 15.39
CA LYS A 20 18.75 13.90 16.52
C LYS A 20 20.21 13.90 16.07
N ILE A 21 20.48 13.75 14.77
CA ILE A 21 21.83 13.85 14.19
C ILE A 21 22.00 15.12 13.31
N GLY A 22 21.09 16.10 13.45
CA GLY A 22 21.21 17.40 12.79
C GLY A 22 20.83 17.41 11.31
N THR A 23 20.01 16.46 10.85
CA THR A 23 19.51 16.43 9.46
C THR A 23 18.00 16.11 9.43
N ILE A 24 17.43 15.98 8.23
CA ILE A 24 16.02 15.64 8.04
C ILE A 24 15.88 14.26 7.39
N PRO A 25 14.71 13.62 7.48
CA PRO A 25 14.42 12.42 6.69
C PRO A 25 14.55 12.67 5.19
N GLY A 26 15.64 12.19 4.59
CA GLY A 26 16.03 12.52 3.21
C GLY A 26 15.43 11.62 2.12
N MET A 27 14.96 10.41 2.47
CA MET A 27 14.47 9.43 1.49
C MET A 27 12.93 9.44 1.35
N GLY A 28 12.34 10.64 1.44
CA GLY A 28 10.90 10.86 1.36
C GLY A 28 10.15 10.63 2.67
N GLY A 29 10.84 10.52 3.81
CA GLY A 29 10.21 10.40 5.14
C GLY A 29 9.29 11.58 5.46
N THR A 30 9.72 12.80 5.17
CA THR A 30 8.92 14.02 5.38
C THR A 30 7.68 14.11 4.49
N GLN A 31 7.70 13.44 3.33
CA GLN A 31 6.62 13.49 2.35
C GLN A 31 5.65 12.33 2.58
N ARG A 32 6.12 11.09 2.44
CA ARG A 32 5.28 9.88 2.47
C ARG A 32 4.63 9.66 3.84
N LEU A 33 5.29 10.05 4.93
CA LEU A 33 4.70 9.94 6.27
C LEU A 33 3.53 10.89 6.39
N THR A 34 3.75 12.14 5.99
CA THR A 34 2.73 13.20 6.03
C THR A 34 1.50 12.83 5.20
N HIS A 35 1.70 12.23 4.02
CA HIS A 35 0.59 11.71 3.20
C HIS A 35 -0.16 10.55 3.88
N ALA A 36 0.56 9.65 4.57
CA ALA A 36 -0.04 8.50 5.22
C ALA A 36 -0.85 8.84 6.49
N ILE A 37 -0.31 9.73 7.35
CA ILE A 37 -0.85 9.93 8.71
C ILE A 37 -1.30 11.36 9.00
N GLY A 38 -1.21 12.24 8.01
CA GLY A 38 -1.54 13.66 8.14
C GLY A 38 -0.44 14.50 8.81
N LYS A 39 -0.56 15.82 8.64
CA LYS A 39 0.48 16.80 9.01
C LYS A 39 0.81 16.80 10.50
N ALA A 40 -0.19 16.82 11.37
CA ALA A 40 0.03 17.02 12.81
C ALA A 40 0.85 15.87 13.42
N LYS A 41 0.45 14.62 13.16
CA LYS A 41 1.15 13.44 13.68
C LYS A 41 2.52 13.26 13.02
N ALA A 42 2.65 13.51 11.72
CA ALA A 42 3.95 13.48 11.05
C ALA A 42 4.94 14.50 11.63
N MET A 43 4.49 15.72 11.94
CA MET A 43 5.33 16.73 12.58
C MET A 43 5.79 16.31 13.98
N GLU A 44 4.89 15.77 14.79
CA GLU A 44 5.24 15.24 16.12
C GLU A 44 6.38 14.22 16.00
N TRP A 45 6.25 13.22 15.13
CA TRP A 45 7.26 12.18 14.98
C TRP A 45 8.57 12.67 14.34
N VAL A 46 8.50 13.52 13.32
CA VAL A 46 9.71 14.01 12.63
C VAL A 46 10.48 15.03 13.46
N LEU A 47 9.81 15.92 14.19
CA LEU A 47 10.46 16.99 14.95
C LEU A 47 10.97 16.53 16.32
N THR A 48 10.34 15.53 16.93
CA THR A 48 10.87 14.90 18.16
C THR A 48 11.97 13.89 17.84
N GLY A 49 11.86 13.21 16.69
CA GLY A 49 12.70 12.07 16.36
C GLY A 49 12.49 10.88 17.29
N ASP A 50 11.35 10.83 18.00
CA ASP A 50 11.04 9.76 18.94
C ASP A 50 10.59 8.49 18.22
N GLN A 51 10.78 7.39 18.93
CA GLN A 51 10.31 6.08 18.51
C GLN A 51 8.84 5.91 18.89
N TYR A 52 8.11 5.15 18.07
CA TYR A 52 6.70 4.85 18.28
C TYR A 52 6.41 3.37 17.99
N THR A 53 5.39 2.84 18.65
CA THR A 53 5.05 1.41 18.61
C THR A 53 4.30 1.03 17.33
N ALA A 54 4.18 -0.27 17.10
CA ALA A 54 3.36 -0.82 16.01
C ALA A 54 1.89 -0.37 16.11
N GLU A 55 1.32 -0.37 17.32
CA GLU A 55 -0.07 0.01 17.55
C GLU A 55 -0.29 1.51 17.34
N GLU A 56 0.68 2.35 17.71
CA GLU A 56 0.63 3.78 17.37
C GLU A 56 0.68 4.00 15.86
N ALA A 57 1.55 3.26 15.17
CA ALA A 57 1.67 3.32 13.71
C ALA A 57 0.38 2.85 13.00
N GLU A 58 -0.29 1.83 13.50
CA GLU A 58 -1.58 1.35 12.97
C GLU A 58 -2.70 2.37 13.22
N ARG A 59 -2.83 2.88 14.45
CA ARG A 59 -3.82 3.92 14.78
C ARG A 59 -3.64 5.20 13.95
N ALA A 60 -2.40 5.52 13.59
CA ALA A 60 -2.09 6.67 12.75
C ALA A 60 -2.38 6.42 11.25
N GLY A 61 -2.62 5.17 10.84
CA GLY A 61 -2.86 4.79 9.44
C GLY A 61 -1.59 4.46 8.64
N LEU A 62 -0.42 4.38 9.29
CA LEU A 62 0.85 4.00 8.65
C LEU A 62 0.95 2.49 8.42
N VAL A 63 0.50 1.70 9.40
CA VAL A 63 0.51 0.23 9.38
C VAL A 63 -0.90 -0.27 9.10
N SER A 64 -1.05 -1.22 8.18
CA SER A 64 -2.36 -1.77 7.81
C SER A 64 -2.93 -2.71 8.88
N ARG A 65 -2.06 -3.45 9.58
CA ARG A 65 -2.43 -4.27 10.73
C ARG A 65 -1.24 -4.59 11.63
N VAL A 66 -1.48 -4.63 12.93
CA VAL A 66 -0.56 -5.23 13.91
C VAL A 66 -0.97 -6.67 14.20
N VAL A 67 0.02 -7.56 14.30
CA VAL A 67 -0.18 -8.97 14.64
C VAL A 67 0.82 -9.41 15.69
N LYS A 68 0.54 -10.54 16.36
CA LYS A 68 1.53 -11.19 17.22
C LYS A 68 2.79 -11.50 16.43
N HIS A 69 3.93 -11.52 17.12
CA HIS A 69 5.22 -11.68 16.48
C HIS A 69 5.32 -12.99 15.66
N GLU A 70 4.84 -14.09 16.23
CA GLU A 70 4.80 -15.40 15.60
C GLU A 70 3.92 -15.46 14.33
N ASP A 71 2.90 -14.59 14.24
CA ASP A 71 1.96 -14.55 13.13
C ASP A 71 2.37 -13.60 12.00
N LEU A 72 3.47 -12.85 12.16
CA LEU A 72 3.93 -11.83 11.21
C LEU A 72 4.10 -12.39 9.79
N MET A 73 4.96 -13.40 9.64
CA MET A 73 5.25 -13.99 8.34
C MET A 73 4.06 -14.74 7.75
N PRO A 74 3.34 -15.61 8.50
CA PRO A 74 2.12 -16.23 8.01
C PRO A 74 1.09 -15.22 7.49
N THR A 75 0.88 -14.11 8.20
CA THR A 75 -0.08 -13.07 7.80
C THR A 75 0.37 -12.34 6.55
N ALA A 76 1.64 -11.94 6.48
CA ALA A 76 2.19 -11.25 5.31
C ALA A 76 2.13 -12.14 4.05
N LEU A 77 2.50 -13.41 4.17
CA LEU A 77 2.44 -14.38 3.07
C LEU A 77 1.01 -14.64 2.62
N LYS A 78 0.05 -14.77 3.54
CA LYS A 78 -1.37 -14.93 3.19
C LYS A 78 -1.90 -13.76 2.36
N ILE A 79 -1.48 -12.53 2.68
CA ILE A 79 -1.84 -11.34 1.88
C ILE A 79 -1.18 -11.42 0.50
N ALA A 80 0.11 -11.74 0.44
CA ALA A 80 0.85 -11.87 -0.81
C ALA A 80 0.25 -12.95 -1.74
N GLU A 81 -0.07 -14.12 -1.19
CA GLU A 81 -0.74 -15.22 -1.92
C GLU A 81 -2.12 -14.80 -2.42
N SER A 82 -2.88 -14.05 -1.61
CA SER A 82 -4.17 -13.52 -2.04
C SER A 82 -4.03 -12.56 -3.22
N ILE A 83 -2.97 -11.75 -3.26
CA ILE A 83 -2.68 -10.85 -4.38
C ILE A 83 -2.22 -11.66 -5.60
N ALA A 84 -1.36 -12.67 -5.40
CA ALA A 84 -0.79 -13.51 -6.44
C ALA A 84 -1.83 -14.36 -7.20
N LYS A 85 -2.99 -14.63 -6.59
CA LYS A 85 -4.11 -15.36 -7.23
C LYS A 85 -4.91 -14.52 -8.22
N ASN A 86 -4.72 -13.19 -8.24
CA ASN A 86 -5.41 -12.31 -9.18
C ASN A 86 -4.60 -12.15 -10.48
N SER A 87 -5.22 -11.58 -11.52
CA SER A 87 -4.51 -11.18 -12.74
C SER A 87 -3.38 -10.21 -12.39
N GLN A 88 -2.14 -10.57 -12.74
CA GLN A 88 -0.97 -9.75 -12.43
C GLN A 88 -0.95 -8.46 -13.25
N VAL A 89 -1.54 -8.48 -14.45
CA VAL A 89 -1.75 -7.27 -15.26
C VAL A 89 -2.69 -6.32 -14.51
N THR A 90 -3.84 -6.80 -14.04
CA THR A 90 -4.81 -5.98 -13.31
C THR A 90 -4.25 -5.49 -11.97
N VAL A 91 -3.54 -6.33 -11.20
CA VAL A 91 -2.90 -5.91 -9.93
C VAL A 91 -1.92 -4.76 -10.16
N LYS A 92 -1.07 -4.85 -11.18
CA LYS A 92 -0.10 -3.78 -11.51
C LYS A 92 -0.81 -2.48 -11.91
N LEU A 93 -1.88 -2.57 -12.68
CA LEU A 93 -2.67 -1.40 -13.10
C LEU A 93 -3.39 -0.75 -11.91
N ALA A 94 -3.99 -1.53 -11.02
CA ALA A 94 -4.62 -1.03 -9.79
C ALA A 94 -3.60 -0.33 -8.89
N LYS A 95 -2.42 -0.95 -8.66
CA LYS A 95 -1.33 -0.34 -7.90
C LYS A 95 -0.89 1.01 -8.50
N ARG A 96 -0.79 1.11 -9.83
CA ARG A 96 -0.45 2.38 -10.50
C ARG A 96 -1.51 3.46 -10.27
N ALA A 97 -2.80 3.11 -10.39
CA ALA A 97 -3.90 4.04 -10.15
C ALA A 97 -3.90 4.56 -8.70
N VAL A 98 -3.73 3.68 -7.72
CA VAL A 98 -3.63 4.07 -6.30
C VAL A 98 -2.42 4.95 -6.06
N ASN A 99 -1.24 4.59 -6.57
CA ASN A 99 -0.03 5.41 -6.37
C ASN A 99 -0.13 6.79 -7.04
N ALA A 100 -0.82 6.90 -8.17
CA ALA A 100 -1.06 8.20 -8.81
C ALA A 100 -1.89 9.16 -7.94
N SER A 101 -2.72 8.64 -7.02
CA SER A 101 -3.48 9.48 -6.09
C SER A 101 -2.60 10.27 -5.12
N GLN A 102 -1.37 9.81 -4.90
CA GLN A 102 -0.43 10.46 -3.98
C GLN A 102 0.28 11.66 -4.63
N GLU A 103 0.34 11.68 -5.97
CA GLU A 103 1.16 12.63 -6.73
C GLU A 103 0.31 13.56 -7.61
N THR A 104 -1.03 13.42 -7.60
CA THR A 104 -1.93 14.16 -8.48
C THR A 104 -3.18 14.66 -7.76
N THR A 105 -3.90 15.60 -8.38
CA THR A 105 -5.19 16.06 -7.86
C THR A 105 -6.27 15.01 -8.10
N LEU A 106 -7.35 15.04 -7.31
CA LEU A 106 -8.48 14.12 -7.46
C LEU A 106 -9.03 14.10 -8.90
N THR A 107 -9.19 15.26 -9.53
CA THR A 107 -9.68 15.36 -10.92
C THR A 107 -8.73 14.68 -11.92
N THR A 108 -7.42 14.84 -11.77
CA THR A 108 -6.43 14.18 -12.63
C THR A 108 -6.38 12.68 -12.35
N GLY A 109 -6.39 12.28 -11.09
CA GLY A 109 -6.41 10.88 -10.66
C GLY A 109 -7.63 10.13 -11.19
N MET A 110 -8.83 10.72 -11.14
CA MET A 110 -10.05 10.09 -11.69
C MET A 110 -9.98 9.92 -13.21
N LYS A 111 -9.39 10.87 -13.94
CA LYS A 111 -9.19 10.72 -15.39
C LYS A 111 -8.21 9.58 -15.67
N TYR A 112 -7.09 9.54 -14.94
CA TYR A 112 -6.09 8.47 -15.05
C TYR A 112 -6.68 7.08 -14.74
N GLU A 113 -7.45 6.96 -13.65
CA GLU A 113 -8.14 5.74 -13.27
C GLU A 113 -9.10 5.28 -14.37
N ARG A 114 -9.94 6.18 -14.89
CA ARG A 114 -10.88 5.87 -15.97
C ARG A 114 -10.18 5.32 -17.21
N ASP A 115 -9.08 5.96 -17.61
CA ASP A 115 -8.34 5.57 -18.81
C ASP A 115 -7.67 4.20 -18.62
N ILE A 116 -7.07 3.94 -17.45
CA ILE A 116 -6.51 2.61 -17.10
C ILE A 116 -7.61 1.55 -16.99
N PHE A 117 -8.74 1.88 -16.39
CA PHE A 117 -9.89 0.98 -16.27
C PHE A 117 -10.35 0.54 -17.66
N ALA A 118 -10.49 1.48 -18.62
CA ALA A 118 -10.82 1.16 -20.00
C ALA A 118 -9.77 0.24 -20.65
N MET A 119 -8.47 0.43 -20.38
CA MET A 119 -7.42 -0.47 -20.89
C MET A 119 -7.57 -1.91 -20.39
N THR A 120 -8.06 -2.12 -19.16
CA THR A 120 -8.28 -3.49 -18.65
C THR A 120 -9.24 -4.29 -19.53
N PHE A 121 -10.17 -3.63 -20.23
CA PHE A 121 -11.14 -4.31 -21.10
C PHE A 121 -10.49 -4.95 -22.33
N ALA A 122 -9.29 -4.54 -22.70
CA ALA A 122 -8.52 -5.13 -23.79
C ALA A 122 -7.70 -6.37 -23.37
N THR A 123 -7.57 -6.65 -22.07
CA THR A 123 -6.80 -7.80 -21.57
C THR A 123 -7.58 -9.11 -21.73
N ALA A 124 -6.87 -10.21 -21.98
CA ALA A 124 -7.46 -11.55 -22.02
C ALA A 124 -7.96 -11.95 -20.62
N ASP A 125 -7.23 -11.55 -19.58
CA ASP A 125 -7.57 -11.82 -18.19
C ASP A 125 -8.90 -11.20 -17.76
N ARG A 126 -9.25 -10.00 -18.26
CA ARG A 126 -10.57 -9.40 -17.99
C ARG A 126 -11.68 -10.29 -18.54
N LYS A 127 -11.53 -10.79 -19.78
CA LYS A 127 -12.52 -11.67 -20.40
C LYS A 127 -12.66 -12.98 -19.62
N GLU A 128 -11.55 -13.61 -19.26
CA GLU A 128 -11.54 -14.83 -18.47
C GLU A 128 -12.16 -14.62 -17.08
N GLY A 129 -11.77 -13.57 -16.37
CA GLY A 129 -12.31 -13.25 -15.05
C GLY A 129 -13.83 -13.06 -15.06
N MET A 130 -14.36 -12.32 -16.04
CA MET A 130 -15.82 -12.16 -16.20
C MET A 130 -16.51 -13.47 -16.55
N THR A 131 -15.90 -14.30 -17.41
CA THR A 131 -16.46 -15.59 -17.82
C THR A 131 -16.51 -16.56 -16.64
N ALA A 132 -15.39 -16.71 -15.92
CA ALA A 132 -15.27 -17.55 -14.74
C ALA A 132 -16.26 -17.15 -13.63
N PHE A 133 -16.49 -15.85 -13.45
CA PHE A 133 -17.47 -15.34 -12.49
C PHE A 133 -18.90 -15.76 -12.85
N VAL A 134 -19.30 -15.60 -14.13
CA VAL A 134 -20.62 -16.04 -14.62
C VAL A 134 -20.78 -17.56 -14.50
N GLU A 135 -19.73 -18.31 -14.81
CA GLU A 135 -19.69 -19.78 -14.75
C GLU A 135 -19.46 -20.33 -13.33
N LYS A 136 -19.30 -19.47 -12.32
CA LYS A 136 -19.04 -19.82 -10.91
C LYS A 136 -17.86 -20.78 -10.71
N ARG A 137 -16.80 -20.59 -11.48
CA ARG A 137 -15.54 -21.34 -11.36
C ARG A 137 -14.37 -20.41 -11.04
N PRO A 138 -13.24 -20.93 -10.53
CA PRO A 138 -12.02 -20.14 -10.41
C PRO A 138 -11.54 -19.65 -11.79
N PRO A 139 -11.08 -18.40 -11.91
CA PRO A 139 -10.46 -17.91 -13.15
C PRO A 139 -9.07 -18.50 -13.34
N ASN A 140 -8.69 -18.72 -14.59
CA ASN A 140 -7.35 -19.12 -15.00
C ASN A 140 -6.66 -17.98 -15.77
N PHE A 141 -6.11 -17.03 -15.02
CA PHE A 141 -5.41 -15.87 -15.59
C PHE A 141 -4.11 -16.30 -16.29
N LYS A 142 -3.85 -15.69 -17.45
CA LYS A 142 -2.64 -15.92 -18.25
C LYS A 142 -1.69 -14.73 -18.25
N ASP A 143 -2.06 -13.65 -17.55
CA ASP A 143 -1.31 -12.40 -17.44
C ASP A 143 -1.04 -11.76 -18.82
N ALA A 144 -2.06 -11.80 -19.69
CA ALA A 144 -2.04 -11.33 -21.07
C ALA A 144 -3.22 -10.39 -21.39
#